data_AF-A0A7W4UK39-F1
#
_entry.id   AF-A0A7W4UK39-F1
#
_cell.length_a   1.000
_cell.length_b   1.000
_cell.length_c   1.000
_cell.angle_alpha   90.00
_cell.angle_beta   90.00
_cell.angle_gamma   90.00
#
_symmetry.space_group_name_H-M   'P 1'
#
loop_
_entity.id
_entity.type
_entity.pdbx_description
1 polymer ?
#
loop_
_entity_poly.entity_id
_entity_poly.type
_entity_poly.pdbx_seq_one_letter_code
_entity_poly.pdbx_strand_id
1 'polypeptide(L)'
;MRVLTIVAVTLLCGAATAAAGPIAFIGLMVPHAVRWLTGPDQRWILPFSLVLAPVLLLLSDMIGRLVVYPGELQVGIIAAFLGAPVLIFLVRRTRGSAL
;
A
#
# COMPACT_ATOMS: atom_id res chain seq x y z
N MET A 1 20.07 -2.67 -17.12
CA MET A 1 18.67 -2.60 -16.64
C MET A 1 18.56 -2.33 -15.14
N ARG A 2 19.24 -3.07 -14.24
CA ARG A 2 19.14 -2.90 -12.78
C ARG A 2 19.38 -1.46 -12.27
N VAL A 3 20.42 -0.79 -12.77
CA VAL A 3 20.75 0.60 -12.38
C VAL A 3 19.61 1.56 -12.75
N LEU A 4 19.07 1.44 -13.96
CA LEU A 4 17.94 2.25 -14.41
C LEU A 4 16.70 2.04 -13.53
N THR A 5 16.42 0.79 -13.13
CA THR A 5 15.29 0.46 -12.26
C THR A 5 15.47 1.06 -10.86
N ILE A 6 16.67 0.96 -10.30
CA ILE A 6 16.98 1.54 -8.99
C ILE A 6 16.78 3.05 -9.04
N VAL A 7 17.34 3.74 -10.04
CA VAL A 7 17.21 5.19 -10.19
C VAL A 7 15.75 5.62 -10.38
N ALA A 8 14.98 4.90 -11.20
CA ALA A 8 13.57 5.20 -11.40
C ALA A 8 12.75 5.02 -10.11
N VAL A 9 12.97 3.91 -9.38
CA VAL A 9 12.25 3.61 -8.14
C VAL A 9 12.63 4.60 -7.03
N THR A 10 13.90 4.98 -6.91
CA THR A 10 14.33 5.95 -5.89
C THR A 10 13.75 7.33 -6.15
N LEU A 11 13.75 7.80 -7.40
CA LEU A 11 13.10 9.07 -7.78
C LEU A 11 11.60 9.05 -7.50
N LEU A 12 10.91 7.96 -7.89
CA LEU A 12 9.47 7.85 -7.72
C LEU A 12 9.06 7.76 -6.23
N CYS A 13 9.72 6.89 -5.45
CA CYS A 13 9.47 6.78 -4.01
C CYS A 13 9.86 8.05 -3.25
N GLY A 14 10.98 8.67 -3.61
CA GLY A 14 11.46 9.90 -2.99
C GLY A 14 10.49 11.06 -3.21
N ALA A 15 10.05 11.28 -4.44
CA ALA A 15 9.06 12.31 -4.78
C ALA A 15 7.72 12.07 -4.06
N ALA A 16 7.23 10.83 -4.04
CA ALA A 16 5.99 10.47 -3.35
C ALA A 16 6.07 10.74 -1.83
N THR A 17 7.20 10.37 -1.20
CA THR A 17 7.42 10.58 0.24
C THR A 17 7.56 12.06 0.59
N ALA A 18 8.21 12.85 -0.26
CA ALA A 18 8.33 14.30 -0.07
C ALA A 18 6.96 15.01 -0.16
N ALA A 19 6.08 14.55 -1.05
CA ALA A 19 4.76 15.15 -1.25
C ALA A 19 3.72 14.73 -0.21
N ALA A 20 3.67 13.44 0.15
CA ALA A 20 2.62 12.87 0.99
C ALA A 20 3.09 12.48 2.41
N GLY A 21 4.38 12.60 2.70
CA GLY A 21 4.99 12.05 3.90
C GLY A 21 5.27 10.54 3.78
N PRO A 22 5.90 9.93 4.80
CA PRO A 22 6.22 8.50 4.80
C PRO A 22 4.96 7.65 4.95
N ILE A 23 4.62 6.89 3.90
CA ILE A 23 3.49 5.96 3.87
C ILE A 23 4.04 4.53 3.88
N ALA A 24 3.85 3.83 5.00
CA ALA A 24 4.24 2.42 5.14
C ALA A 24 3.09 1.47 4.74
N PHE A 25 3.40 0.19 4.56
CA PHE A 25 2.45 -0.93 4.39
C PHE A 25 1.79 -1.12 3.02
N ILE A 26 1.32 -0.07 2.34
CA ILE A 26 0.59 -0.21 1.05
C ILE A 26 1.49 -0.87 -0.02
N GLY A 27 2.76 -0.46 -0.10
CA GLY A 27 3.73 -1.00 -1.04
C GLY A 27 4.11 -2.46 -0.80
N LEU A 28 3.84 -3.03 0.38
CA LEU A 28 4.06 -4.44 0.68
C LEU A 28 2.78 -5.26 0.51
N MET A 29 1.65 -4.71 0.94
CA MET A 29 0.34 -5.37 0.97
C MET A 29 -0.21 -5.62 -0.43
N VAL A 30 -0.23 -4.58 -1.26
CA VAL A 30 -0.89 -4.60 -2.57
C VAL A 30 -0.26 -5.64 -3.51
N PRO A 31 1.07 -5.67 -3.73
CA PRO A 31 1.65 -6.66 -4.62
C PRO A 31 1.46 -8.09 -4.11
N HIS A 32 1.38 -8.30 -2.79
CA HIS A 32 1.06 -9.61 -2.21
C HIS A 32 -0.40 -10.01 -2.46
N ALA A 33 -1.35 -9.09 -2.27
CA ALA A 33 -2.77 -9.32 -2.52
C ALA A 33 -3.02 -9.65 -4.00
N VAL A 34 -2.43 -8.86 -4.90
CA VAL A 34 -2.55 -9.04 -6.34
C VAL A 34 -1.92 -10.35 -6.78
N ARG A 35 -0.72 -10.69 -6.28
CA ARG A 35 -0.06 -11.96 -6.59
C ARG A 35 -0.90 -13.17 -6.20
N TRP A 36 -1.71 -13.07 -5.14
CA TRP A 36 -2.63 -14.14 -4.75
C TRP A 36 -3.83 -14.26 -5.72
N LEU A 37 -4.33 -13.14 -6.24
CA LEU A 37 -5.46 -13.11 -7.16
C LEU A 37 -5.10 -13.47 -8.61
N THR A 38 -3.98 -12.97 -9.12
CA THR A 38 -3.58 -13.11 -10.53
C THR A 38 -2.51 -14.18 -10.78
N GLY A 39 -1.94 -14.77 -9.72
CA GLY A 39 -0.80 -15.68 -9.82
C GLY A 39 0.57 -14.99 -9.89
N PRO A 40 1.67 -15.74 -10.13
CA PRO A 40 3.04 -15.24 -10.04
C PRO A 40 3.51 -14.41 -11.24
N ASP A 41 2.67 -14.19 -12.26
CA ASP A 41 3.03 -13.48 -13.48
C ASP A 41 3.15 -11.96 -13.25
N GLN A 42 4.39 -11.46 -13.25
CA GLN A 42 4.72 -10.04 -13.03
C GLN A 42 4.02 -9.09 -14.02
N ARG A 43 3.69 -9.58 -15.23
CA ARG A 43 3.01 -8.82 -16.28
C ARG A 43 1.59 -8.40 -15.88
N TRP A 44 0.94 -9.20 -15.03
CA TRP A 44 -0.39 -8.89 -14.47
C TRP A 44 -0.28 -8.24 -13.10
N ILE A 45 0.72 -8.62 -12.30
CA ILE A 45 0.91 -8.03 -10.97
C ILE A 45 1.14 -6.52 -11.04
N LEU A 46 1.95 -6.05 -12.00
CA LEU A 46 2.25 -4.63 -12.15
C LEU A 46 1.02 -3.75 -12.44
N PRO A 47 0.21 -3.99 -13.49
CA PRO A 47 -0.94 -3.15 -13.79
C PRO A 47 -2.01 -3.22 -12.69
N PHE A 48 -2.26 -4.39 -12.12
CA PHE A 48 -3.22 -4.52 -11.02
C PHE A 48 -2.73 -3.79 -9.76
N SER A 49 -1.43 -3.86 -9.44
CA SER A 49 -0.88 -3.13 -8.28
C SER A 49 -0.93 -1.62 -8.48
N LEU A 50 -0.72 -1.15 -9.72
CA LEU A 50 -0.80 0.27 -10.08
C LEU A 50 -2.19 0.87 -9.82
N VAL A 51 -3.26 0.08 -10.01
CA VAL A 51 -4.65 0.52 -9.79
C VAL A 51 -5.09 0.29 -8.35
N LEU A 52 -4.79 -0.88 -7.78
CA LEU A 52 -5.30 -1.27 -6.47
C LEU A 52 -4.65 -0.46 -5.33
N ALA A 53 -3.36 -0.10 -5.47
CA ALA A 53 -2.65 0.67 -4.46
C ALA A 53 -3.24 2.07 -4.20
N PRO A 54 -3.45 2.94 -5.21
CA PRO A 54 -4.06 4.25 -4.99
C PRO A 54 -5.50 4.16 -4.52
N VAL A 55 -6.28 3.17 -4.97
CA VAL A 55 -7.65 2.96 -4.48
C VAL A 55 -7.66 2.67 -2.98
N LEU A 56 -6.81 1.74 -2.51
CA LEU A 56 -6.66 1.44 -1.09
C LEU A 56 -6.16 2.64 -0.29
N LEU A 57 -5.22 3.40 -0.86
CA LEU A 57 -4.68 4.61 -0.23
C LEU A 57 -5.77 5.69 -0.05
N LEU A 58 -6.58 5.93 -1.08
CA LEU A 58 -7.68 6.89 -1.04
C LEU A 58 -8.77 6.47 -0.05
N LEU A 59 -9.12 5.18 0.00
CA LEU A 59 -10.07 4.65 0.99
C LEU A 59 -9.54 4.86 2.42
N SER A 60 -8.25 4.60 2.65
CA SER A 60 -7.61 4.89 3.94
C SER A 60 -7.61 6.39 4.27
N ASP A 61 -7.32 7.27 3.30
CA ASP A 61 -7.33 8.73 3.51
C ASP A 61 -8.74 9.24 3.86
N MET A 62 -9.77 8.74 3.16
CA MET A 62 -11.18 9.06 3.45
C MET A 62 -11.60 8.65 4.87
N ILE A 63 -11.27 7.42 5.28
CA ILE A 63 -11.60 6.94 6.64
C ILE A 63 -10.80 7.70 7.70
N GLY A 64 -9.52 8.00 7.44
CA GLY A 64 -8.68 8.80 8.34
C GLY A 64 -9.26 10.19 8.59
N ARG A 65 -9.76 10.87 7.56
CA ARG A 65 -10.42 12.18 7.69
C ARG A 65 -11.75 12.12 8.43
N LEU A 66 -12.49 11.01 8.34
CA LEU A 66 -13.76 10.83 9.05
C LEU A 66 -13.57 10.58 10.56
N VAL A 67 -12.46 9.97 10.95
CA VAL A 67 -12.19 9.59 12.35
C VAL A 67 -11.54 10.72 13.16
N VAL A 68 -10.81 11.65 12.52
CA VAL A 68 -9.93 12.63 13.20
C VAL A 68 -10.36 14.09 12.99
N TYR A 69 -11.58 14.41 13.43
CA TYR A 69 -12.02 15.79 13.64
C TYR A 69 -11.92 16.11 15.15
N PRO A 70 -11.23 17.17 15.66
CA PRO A 70 -10.57 18.31 15.03
C PRO A 70 -9.07 18.45 15.44
N GLY A 71 -8.24 17.43 15.24
CA GLY A 71 -6.82 17.44 15.64
C GLY A 71 -5.88 17.38 14.44
N GLU A 72 -4.87 18.25 14.41
CA GLU A 72 -3.76 18.23 13.43
C GLU A 72 -2.80 17.05 13.70
N LEU A 73 -3.31 15.82 13.69
CA LEU A 73 -2.47 14.63 13.80
C LEU A 73 -1.88 14.30 12.43
N GLN A 74 -0.57 14.05 12.39
CA GLN A 74 0.15 13.72 11.17
C GLN A 74 -0.50 12.51 10.48
N VAL A 75 -1.03 12.74 9.26
CA VAL A 75 -1.85 11.79 8.47
C VAL A 75 -1.18 10.40 8.33
N GLY A 76 0.15 10.35 8.32
CA GLY A 76 0.93 9.11 8.26
C GLY A 76 0.75 8.16 9.45
N ILE A 77 0.48 8.67 10.66
CA ILE A 77 0.29 7.84 11.87
C ILE A 77 -1.07 7.14 11.81
N ILE A 78 -2.11 7.86 11.35
CA ILE A 78 -3.47 7.33 11.21
C ILE A 78 -3.52 6.29 10.08
N ALA A 79 -2.87 6.58 8.95
CA ALA A 79 -2.74 5.65 7.84
C ALA A 79 -2.00 4.36 8.25
N ALA A 80 -0.97 4.46 9.12
CA ALA A 80 -0.29 3.30 9.67
C ALA A 80 -1.19 2.51 10.64
N PHE A 81 -1.97 3.19 11.47
CA PHE A 81 -2.89 2.55 12.44
C PHE A 81 -4.07 1.84 11.77
N LEU A 82 -4.56 2.35 10.63
CA LEU A 82 -5.57 1.66 9.81
C LEU A 82 -4.96 0.64 8.86
N GLY A 83 -3.79 0.92 8.29
CA GLY A 83 -3.09 0.03 7.38
C GLY A 83 -2.62 -1.25 8.05
N ALA A 84 -2.14 -1.18 9.29
CA ALA A 84 -1.69 -2.33 10.07
C ALA A 84 -2.77 -3.42 10.28
N PRO A 85 -3.98 -3.13 10.79
CA PRO A 85 -5.02 -4.14 10.97
C PRO A 85 -5.52 -4.71 9.64
N VAL A 86 -5.60 -3.91 8.58
CA VAL A 86 -6.00 -4.39 7.24
C VAL A 86 -4.96 -5.38 6.69
N LEU A 87 -3.68 -5.09 6.86
CA LEU A 87 -2.60 -5.97 6.43
C LEU A 87 -2.53 -7.24 7.29
N ILE A 88 -2.73 -7.13 8.60
CA ILE A 88 -2.85 -8.27 9.51
C ILE A 88 -4.05 -9.15 9.11
N PHE A 89 -5.20 -8.56 8.79
CA PHE A 89 -6.38 -9.30 8.33
C PHE A 89 -6.11 -10.04 7.02
N LEU A 90 -5.49 -9.35 6.05
CA LEU A 90 -5.13 -9.93 4.77
C LEU A 90 -4.17 -11.13 4.93
N VAL A 91 -3.13 -10.98 5.75
CA VAL A 91 -2.14 -12.05 6.02
C VAL A 91 -2.74 -13.20 6.84
N ARG A 92 -3.63 -12.90 7.81
CA ARG A 92 -4.30 -13.94 8.61
C ARG A 92 -5.25 -14.79 7.77
N ARG A 93 -5.91 -14.21 6.76
CA ARG A 93 -6.79 -14.97 5.85
C ARG A 93 -6.01 -15.95 4.96
N THR A 94 -4.75 -15.64 4.61
CA THR A 94 -3.88 -16.54 3.84
C THR A 94 -3.53 -17.83 4.56
N ARG A 95 -3.46 -17.83 5.90
CA ARG A 95 -3.27 -19.08 6.67
C ARG A 95 -4.51 -19.99 6.71
N GLY A 96 -5.67 -19.52 6.24
CA GLY A 96 -6.90 -20.31 6.16
C GLY A 96 -7.06 -21.11 4.86
N SER A 97 -6.15 -20.97 3.90
CA SER A 97 -6.15 -21.70 2.62
C SER A 97 -4.87 -22.51 2.44
N ALA A 98 -4.51 -23.26 3.49
CA ALA A 98 -3.46 -24.28 3.48
C ALA A 98 -3.99 -25.58 4.10
N LEU A 99 -5.23 -25.94 3.76
CA LEU A 99 -5.80 -27.28 3.90
C LEU A 99 -6.39 -27.67 2.55
#